data_AF-A0A524C7W2-F1
#
_entry.id   AF-A0A524C7W2-F1
#
_cell.length_a   1.000
_cell.length_b   1.000
_cell.length_c   1.000
_cell.angle_alpha   90.00
_cell.angle_beta   90.00
_cell.angle_gamma   90.00
#
_symmetry.space_group_name_H-M   'P 1'
#
loop_
_entity.id
_entity.type
_entity.pdbx_description
1 polymer ?
#
loop_
_entity_poly.entity_id
_entity_poly.type
_entity_poly.pdbx_seq_one_letter_code
_entity_poly.pdbx_strand_id
1 'polypeptide(L)'
;MLDLARMLVSWSQRDRPASMLYFEHNGKHIYGTLISNHGYYDNYGLPLWVHTEGESPPKGNFIAYSARPKERFEYVDSLADSEPMTVHLPVIRLAKPFEIVDL
;
A
#
# COMPACT_ATOMS: atom_id res chain seq x y z
N MET A 1 0.88 4.73 -8.44
CA MET A 1 0.74 3.33 -7.95
C MET A 1 2.07 2.64 -7.62
N LEU A 2 2.94 2.42 -8.61
CA LEU A 2 4.18 1.65 -8.41
C LEU A 2 5.10 2.26 -7.33
N ASP A 3 5.20 3.58 -7.25
CA ASP A 3 6.00 4.25 -6.21
C ASP A 3 5.46 4.04 -4.80
N LEU A 4 4.14 4.07 -4.63
CA LEU A 4 3.49 3.73 -3.36
C LEU A 4 3.80 2.28 -2.97
N ALA A 5 3.75 1.34 -3.91
CA ALA A 5 4.10 -0.05 -3.67
C ALA A 5 5.58 -0.21 -3.25
N ARG A 6 6.52 0.42 -3.96
CA ARG A 6 7.95 0.43 -3.58
C ARG A 6 8.17 0.94 -2.15
N MET A 7 7.49 2.03 -1.80
CA MET A 7 7.57 2.62 -0.46
C MET A 7 7.03 1.65 0.61
N LEU A 8 5.85 1.08 0.38
CA LEU A 8 5.23 0.12 1.30
C LEU A 8 6.08 -1.15 1.48
N VAL A 9 6.67 -1.67 0.39
CA VAL A 9 7.61 -2.80 0.44
C VAL A 9 8.86 -2.45 1.25
N SER A 10 9.41 -1.24 1.07
CA SER A 10 10.56 -0.80 1.87
C SER A 10 10.24 -0.71 3.36
N TRP A 11 9.01 -0.31 3.70
CA TRP A 11 8.55 -0.24 5.09
C TRP A 11 8.19 -1.60 5.68
N SER A 12 7.62 -2.52 4.90
CA SER A 12 7.23 -3.85 5.37
C SER A 12 8.43 -4.67 5.87
N GLN A 13 9.61 -4.40 5.34
CA GLN A 13 10.86 -5.06 5.70
C GLN A 13 11.49 -4.55 7.02
N ARG A 14 10.95 -3.48 7.64
CA ARG A 14 11.49 -2.86 8.86
C ARG A 14 10.68 -3.24 10.11
N ASP A 15 10.20 -4.47 10.19
CA ASP A 15 9.31 -4.99 11.26
C ASP A 15 8.00 -4.21 11.45
N ARG A 16 7.52 -3.55 10.38
CA ARG A 16 6.24 -2.84 10.40
C ARG A 16 5.32 -3.44 9.37
N PRO A 17 4.21 -4.10 9.75
CA PRO A 17 3.25 -4.56 8.76
C PRO A 17 2.75 -3.36 7.95
N ALA A 18 2.93 -3.42 6.64
CA ALA A 18 2.46 -2.41 5.72
C ALA A 18 1.30 -3.00 4.89
N SER A 19 0.22 -2.24 4.80
CA SER A 19 -0.97 -2.60 4.04
C SER A 19 -1.30 -1.49 3.06
N MET A 20 -1.77 -1.87 1.87
CA MET A 20 -2.35 -0.96 0.90
C MET A 20 -3.84 -0.79 1.24
N LEU A 21 -4.25 0.40 1.62
CA LEU A 21 -5.66 0.74 1.81
C LEU A 21 -6.24 1.20 0.48
N TYR A 22 -7.47 0.79 0.20
CA TYR A 22 -8.20 1.16 -1.02
C TYR A 22 -9.61 1.63 -0.70
N PHE A 23 -10.07 2.68 -1.35
CA PHE A 23 -11.46 3.10 -1.40
C PHE A 23 -11.76 3.95 -2.63
N GLU A 24 -13.03 4.10 -2.96
CA GLU A 24 -13.49 5.05 -3.98
C GLU A 24 -13.94 6.34 -3.31
N HIS A 25 -13.57 7.47 -3.92
CA HIS A 25 -13.96 8.79 -3.45
C HIS A 25 -14.12 9.74 -4.64
N ASN A 26 -15.26 10.42 -4.75
CA ASN A 26 -15.56 11.35 -5.84
C ASN A 26 -15.29 10.79 -7.26
N GLY A 27 -15.60 9.50 -7.48
CA GLY A 27 -15.37 8.81 -8.76
C GLY A 27 -13.90 8.45 -9.04
N LYS A 28 -13.00 8.65 -8.07
CA LYS A 28 -11.58 8.29 -8.15
C LYS A 28 -11.27 7.06 -7.31
N HIS A 29 -10.31 6.27 -7.76
CA HIS A 29 -9.79 5.13 -7.02
C HIS A 29 -8.60 5.56 -6.18
N ILE A 30 -8.76 5.60 -4.86
CA ILE A 30 -7.73 6.05 -3.94
C ILE A 30 -7.00 4.84 -3.36
N TYR A 31 -5.68 4.88 -3.45
CA TYR A 31 -4.79 3.88 -2.87
C TYR A 31 -3.83 4.58 -1.93
N GLY A 32 -3.71 4.10 -0.70
CA GLY A 32 -2.88 4.78 0.28
C GLY A 32 -2.54 3.93 1.47
N THR A 33 -1.91 4.57 2.45
CA THR A 33 -1.58 3.95 3.72
C THR A 33 -1.53 5.00 4.80
N LEU A 34 -1.85 4.59 6.03
CA LEU A 34 -1.65 5.39 7.22
C LEU A 34 -0.43 4.85 7.94
N ILE A 35 0.59 5.68 8.11
CA ILE A 35 1.82 5.29 8.79
C ILE A 35 2.21 6.31 9.85
N SER A 36 2.85 5.82 10.91
CA SER A 36 3.46 6.66 11.92
C SER A 36 4.89 6.99 11.51
N ASN A 37 5.23 8.28 11.41
CA ASN A 37 6.61 8.71 11.20
C ASN A 37 7.35 8.79 12.54
N HIS A 38 8.33 7.91 12.71
CA HIS A 38 9.17 7.86 13.91
C HIS A 38 10.50 8.55 13.59
N GLY A 39 10.69 9.75 14.13
CA GLY A 39 11.92 10.55 13.92
C GLY A 39 11.71 11.89 13.23
N TYR A 40 10.47 12.38 13.09
CA TYR A 40 10.23 13.71 12.56
C TYR A 40 10.39 14.79 13.64
N TYR A 41 11.63 15.23 13.87
CA TYR A 41 12.01 16.20 14.91
C TYR A 41 11.36 15.84 16.26
N ASP A 42 10.68 16.80 16.89
CA ASP A 42 9.99 16.63 18.18
C ASP A 42 8.61 15.96 18.03
N ASN A 43 8.13 15.72 16.81
CA ASN A 43 6.83 15.11 16.53
C ASN A 43 6.97 13.60 16.35
N TYR A 44 7.39 12.92 17.41
CA TYR A 44 7.49 11.47 17.40
C TYR A 44 6.09 10.84 17.22
N GLY A 45 5.94 10.01 16.19
CA GLY A 45 4.70 9.28 15.95
C GLY A 45 3.65 10.05 15.16
N LEU A 46 4.05 11.11 14.43
CA LEU A 46 3.14 11.87 13.58
C LEU A 46 2.49 10.93 12.53
N PRO A 47 1.15 10.84 12.48
CA PRO A 47 0.47 10.04 11.47
C PRO A 47 0.55 10.75 10.11
N LEU A 48 1.03 10.02 9.12
CA LEU A 48 1.08 10.44 7.72
C LEU A 48 0.10 9.60 6.92
N TRP A 49 -0.80 10.28 6.23
CA TRP A 49 -1.59 9.69 5.15
C TRP A 49 -0.83 9.91 3.84
N VAL A 50 -0.41 8.82 3.19
CA VAL A 50 0.25 8.87 1.89
C VAL A 50 -0.59 8.11 0.89
N HIS A 51 -0.94 8.74 -0.23
CA HIS A 51 -1.82 8.14 -1.22
C HIS A 51 -1.45 8.51 -2.65
N THR A 52 -2.06 7.79 -3.59
CA THR A 52 -2.00 7.98 -5.03
C THR A 52 -3.38 7.70 -5.62
N GLU A 53 -3.70 8.32 -6.74
CA GLU A 53 -4.89 7.99 -7.52
C GLU A 53 -4.56 6.85 -8.49
N GLY A 54 -5.50 5.91 -8.64
CA GLY A 54 -5.43 4.82 -9.60
C GLY A 54 -6.52 4.94 -10.67
N GLU A 55 -6.35 4.22 -11.76
CA GLU A 55 -7.29 4.22 -12.89
C GLU A 55 -8.44 3.22 -12.72
N SER A 56 -8.30 2.24 -11.83
CA SER A 56 -9.28 1.17 -11.62
C SER A 56 -9.17 0.57 -10.21
N PRO A 57 -10.16 -0.24 -9.77
CA PRO A 57 -10.09 -1.00 -8.52
C PRO A 57 -8.97 -2.06 -8.52
N PRO A 58 -8.50 -2.51 -7.33
CA PRO A 58 -7.48 -3.55 -7.24
C PRO A 58 -8.04 -4.88 -7.73
N LYS A 59 -7.29 -5.52 -8.64
CA LYS A 59 -7.67 -6.77 -9.32
C LYS A 59 -7.39 -8.04 -8.50
N GLY A 60 -7.03 -7.90 -7.23
CA GLY A 60 -6.70 -9.02 -6.34
C GLY A 60 -6.65 -8.59 -4.88
N ASN A 61 -6.39 -9.53 -3.97
CA ASN A 61 -6.38 -9.30 -2.53
C ASN A 61 -5.00 -8.90 -1.98
N PHE A 62 -3.95 -9.16 -2.74
CA PHE A 62 -2.59 -8.82 -2.40
C PHE A 62 -1.89 -8.17 -3.58
N ILE A 63 -0.89 -7.37 -3.28
CA ILE A 63 0.15 -6.94 -4.22
C ILE A 63 1.32 -7.89 -4.05
N ALA A 64 1.73 -8.53 -5.14
CA ALA A 64 2.99 -9.25 -5.25
C ALA A 64 4.02 -8.32 -5.89
N TYR A 65 5.11 -8.04 -5.17
CA TYR A 65 6.19 -7.19 -5.63
C TYR A 65 7.53 -7.91 -5.59
N SER A 66 8.27 -7.86 -6.69
CA SER A 66 9.66 -8.30 -6.75
C SER A 66 10.50 -7.25 -7.45
N ALA A 67 11.74 -7.04 -6.97
CA ALA A 67 12.72 -6.15 -7.61
C ALA A 67 13.75 -6.92 -8.46
N ARG A 68 13.67 -8.26 -8.54
CA ARG A 68 14.71 -9.10 -9.17
C ARG A 68 14.11 -10.28 -9.94
N PRO A 69 14.70 -10.68 -11.08
CA PRO A 69 15.81 -10.03 -11.79
C PRO A 69 15.41 -8.73 -12.51
N LYS A 70 14.10 -8.55 -12.75
CA LYS A 70 13.48 -7.28 -13.16
C LYS A 70 12.38 -6.93 -12.17
N GLU A 71 12.05 -5.66 -12.08
CA GLU A 71 10.93 -5.23 -11.25
C GLU A 71 9.60 -5.76 -11.80
N ARG A 72 8.79 -6.34 -10.92
CA ARG A 72 7.45 -6.84 -11.18
C ARG A 72 6.49 -6.36 -10.10
N PHE A 73 5.32 -5.93 -10.52
CA PHE A 73 4.20 -5.53 -9.66
C PHE A 73 2.93 -6.15 -10.22
N GLU A 74 2.26 -6.98 -9.42
CA GLU A 74 1.05 -7.70 -9.84
C GLU A 74 0.04 -7.78 -8.69
N TYR A 75 -1.25 -7.83 -9.04
CA TYR A 75 -2.30 -8.18 -8.09
C TYR A 75 -2.52 -9.68 -8.11
N VAL A 76 -2.61 -10.30 -6.92
CA VAL A 76 -2.86 -11.73 -6.75
C VAL A 76 -3.94 -11.98 -5.71
N ASP A 77 -4.72 -13.06 -5.85
CA ASP A 77 -5.80 -13.40 -4.92
C ASP A 77 -5.33 -14.21 -3.71
N SER A 78 -4.22 -14.93 -3.84
CA SER A 78 -3.66 -15.79 -2.79
C SER A 78 -2.12 -15.79 -2.84
N LEU A 79 -1.50 -16.38 -1.81
CA LEU A 79 -0.05 -16.53 -1.70
C LEU A 79 0.45 -17.92 -2.15
N ALA A 80 -0.44 -18.77 -2.69
CA ALA A 80 -0.13 -20.17 -3.00
C ALA A 80 0.99 -20.31 -4.04
N ASP A 81 1.01 -19.42 -5.04
CA ASP A 81 1.99 -19.40 -6.13
C ASP A 81 3.11 -18.38 -5.89
N SER A 82 3.39 -18.05 -4.63
CA SER A 82 4.40 -17.06 -4.26
C SER A 82 5.80 -17.49 -4.69
N GLU A 83 6.39 -16.76 -5.64
CA GLU A 83 7.79 -16.95 -6.01
C GLU A 83 8.75 -16.49 -4.90
N PRO A 84 9.95 -17.10 -4.79
CA PRO A 84 10.97 -16.67 -3.84
C PRO A 84 11.30 -15.18 -3.96
N MET A 85 11.62 -14.54 -2.82
CA MET A 85 11.98 -13.12 -2.75
C MET A 85 10.87 -12.14 -3.20
N THR A 86 9.63 -12.61 -3.34
CA THR A 86 8.46 -11.76 -3.58
C THR A 86 7.88 -11.27 -2.26
N VAL A 87 7.76 -9.96 -2.13
CA VAL A 87 7.07 -9.34 -0.99
C VAL A 87 5.60 -9.22 -1.31
N HIS A 88 4.76 -9.62 -0.36
CA HIS A 88 3.31 -9.54 -0.48
C HIS A 88 2.76 -8.48 0.47
N LEU A 89 1.95 -7.57 -0.06
CA LEU A 89 1.25 -6.56 0.72
C LEU A 89 -0.27 -6.79 0.60
N PRO A 90 -1.01 -6.92 1.70
CA PRO A 90 -2.46 -7.04 1.63
C PRO A 90 -3.08 -5.74 1.12
N VAL A 91 -4.13 -5.89 0.32
CA VAL A 91 -5.00 -4.79 -0.12
C VAL A 91 -6.27 -4.80 0.72
N ILE A 92 -6.41 -3.81 1.58
CA ILE A 92 -7.56 -3.64 2.47
C ILE A 92 -8.54 -2.67 1.82
N ARG A 93 -9.68 -3.19 1.37
CA ARG A 93 -10.77 -2.39 0.82
C ARG A 93 -11.59 -1.83 1.98
N LEU A 94 -11.62 -0.50 2.11
CA LEU A 94 -12.38 0.15 3.17
C LEU A 94 -13.85 0.22 2.79
N ALA A 95 -14.73 -0.02 3.76
CA ALA A 95 -16.18 0.06 3.56
C ALA A 95 -16.66 1.51 3.32
N LYS A 96 -15.91 2.50 3.80
CA LYS A 96 -16.14 3.93 3.58
C LYS A 96 -14.79 4.67 3.49
N PRO A 97 -14.74 5.84 2.82
CA PRO A 97 -13.57 6.72 2.83
C PRO A 97 -13.14 7.11 4.24
N PHE A 98 -11.87 7.50 4.40
CA PHE A 98 -11.39 8.10 5.65
C PHE A 98 -12.01 9.49 5.86
N GLU A 99 -12.66 9.69 7.00
CA GLU A 99 -13.24 10.99 7.39
C GLU A 99 -12.17 12.04 7.73
N ILE A 100 -10.91 11.64 7.92
CA ILE A 100 -9.80 12.51 8.36
C ILE A 100 -9.14 13.23 7.17
N VAL A 101 -9.41 12.81 5.93
CA VAL A 101 -8.74 13.36 4.76
C VAL A 101 -9.74 14.22 3.97
N ASP A 102 -9.50 15.52 3.89
CA ASP A 102 -10.15 16.41 2.92
C ASP A 102 -9.68 16.03 1.51
N LEU A 103 -10.34 15.02 0.92
CA LEU A 103 -10.14 14.53 -0.45
C LEU A 103 -11.19 15.09 -1.42
#